data_AF-A0A9X2CM84-F1
#
_entry.id   AF-A0A9X2CM84-F1
#
_cell.length_a   1.000
_cell.length_b   1.000
_cell.length_c   1.000
_cell.angle_alpha   90.00
_cell.angle_beta   90.00
_cell.angle_gamma   90.00
#
_symmetry.space_group_name_H-M   'P 1'
#
loop_
_entity.id
_entity.type
_entity.pdbx_description
1 polymer ?
#
loop_
_entity_poly.entity_id
_entity_poly.type
_entity_poly.pdbx_seq_one_letter_code
_entity_poly.pdbx_strand_id
1 'polypeptide(L)'
;MMDKDWKLKLRYGKTKTEFKHFTVLADGIVGELKDGFECEPGNAWMSMKTWANSADESADMIQYVGRQIGFECKGKIEIYETEPTEPPKDEPYGYGINFTPYDAE
;
A
#
# COMPACT_ATOMS: atom_id res chain seq x y z
N MET A 1 -5.21 -4.07 -21.63
CA MET A 1 -6.60 -3.89 -21.15
C MET A 1 -6.79 -4.89 -20.02
N MET A 2 -6.90 -4.44 -18.76
CA MET A 2 -7.14 -5.37 -17.65
C MET A 2 -8.47 -6.10 -17.89
N ASP A 3 -8.43 -7.42 -17.79
CA ASP A 3 -9.59 -8.30 -17.95
C ASP A 3 -10.64 -7.92 -16.89
N LYS A 4 -11.74 -7.30 -17.30
CA LYS A 4 -12.76 -6.76 -16.38
C LYS A 4 -13.39 -7.82 -15.47
N ASP A 5 -13.24 -9.11 -15.81
CA ASP A 5 -13.86 -10.21 -15.08
C ASP A 5 -12.96 -10.84 -14.00
N TRP A 6 -11.75 -10.32 -13.77
CA TRP A 6 -10.80 -10.91 -12.82
C TRP A 6 -11.37 -11.04 -11.39
N LYS A 7 -12.16 -10.07 -10.93
CA LYS A 7 -12.84 -10.14 -9.61
C LYS A 7 -13.82 -11.31 -9.55
N LEU A 8 -14.54 -11.55 -10.64
CA LEU A 8 -15.48 -12.65 -10.75
C LEU A 8 -14.73 -13.99 -10.78
N LYS A 9 -13.63 -14.06 -11.54
CA LYS A 9 -12.74 -15.24 -11.59
C LYS A 9 -12.14 -15.55 -10.23
N LEU A 10 -11.75 -14.53 -9.45
CA LEU A 10 -11.25 -14.68 -8.08
C LEU A 10 -12.33 -15.20 -7.13
N ARG A 11 -13.51 -14.57 -7.12
CA ARG A 11 -14.65 -14.98 -6.28
C ARG A 11 -15.09 -16.43 -6.53
N TYR A 12 -15.06 -16.87 -7.78
CA TYR A 12 -15.45 -18.24 -8.16
C TYR A 12 -14.26 -19.21 -8.24
N GLY A 13 -13.07 -18.83 -7.75
CA GLY A 13 -11.91 -19.71 -7.65
C GLY A 13 -11.27 -20.13 -8.99
N LYS A 14 -11.63 -19.46 -10.09
CA LYS A 14 -10.99 -19.62 -11.41
C LYS A 14 -9.61 -18.96 -11.46
N THR A 15 -9.43 -17.90 -10.66
CA THR A 15 -8.14 -17.34 -10.30
C THR A 15 -7.92 -17.65 -8.83
N LYS A 16 -6.75 -18.16 -8.48
CA LYS A 16 -6.36 -18.44 -7.10
C LYS A 16 -5.18 -17.56 -6.73
N THR A 17 -5.16 -17.15 -5.47
CA THR A 17 -4.03 -16.46 -4.84
C THR A 17 -3.99 -16.92 -3.39
N GLU A 18 -2.78 -17.04 -2.84
CA GLU A 18 -2.57 -17.23 -1.41
C GLU A 18 -2.57 -15.90 -0.64
N PHE A 19 -2.48 -14.79 -1.37
CA PHE A 19 -2.41 -13.45 -0.80
C PHE A 19 -3.78 -12.89 -0.42
N LYS A 20 -3.81 -12.20 0.71
CA LYS A 20 -4.90 -11.31 1.13
C LYS A 20 -4.64 -9.89 0.62
N HIS A 21 -5.70 -9.10 0.52
CA HIS A 21 -5.59 -7.71 0.13
C HIS A 21 -5.79 -6.78 1.33
N PHE A 22 -4.85 -5.85 1.53
CA PHE A 22 -4.89 -4.88 2.61
C PHE A 22 -4.78 -3.44 2.10
N THR A 23 -5.37 -2.52 2.85
CA THR A 23 -5.04 -1.10 2.81
C THR A 23 -4.22 -0.80 4.07
N VAL A 24 -3.05 -0.21 3.88
CA VAL A 24 -2.08 0.11 4.92
C VAL A 24 -1.89 1.62 4.98
N LEU A 25 -1.93 2.18 6.17
CA LEU A 25 -1.66 3.58 6.45
C LEU A 25 -0.46 3.67 7.40
N ALA A 26 0.53 4.50 7.08
CA ALA A 26 1.68 4.75 7.92
C ALA A 26 1.76 6.25 8.23
N ASP A 27 1.87 6.57 9.51
CA ASP A 27 2.22 7.92 9.95
C ASP A 27 3.74 8.13 9.79
N GLY A 28 4.15 9.30 9.29
CA GLY A 28 5.55 9.57 9.04
C GLY A 28 5.89 10.99 8.65
N ILE A 29 7.11 11.13 8.14
CA ILE A 29 7.69 12.38 7.65
C ILE A 29 8.05 12.20 6.17
N VAL A 30 7.51 13.08 5.33
CA VAL A 30 7.91 13.24 3.94
C VAL A 30 9.19 14.08 3.89
N GLY A 31 10.24 13.52 3.29
CA GLY A 31 11.47 14.21 2.95
C GLY A 31 11.52 14.57 1.46
N GLU A 32 12.65 14.30 0.82
CA GLU A 32 12.79 14.43 -0.63
C GLU A 32 12.21 13.19 -1.32
N LEU A 33 11.04 13.35 -1.96
CA LEU A 33 10.38 12.26 -2.66
C LEU A 33 11.07 11.93 -3.99
N LYS A 34 11.08 10.64 -4.35
CA LYS A 34 11.52 10.20 -5.68
C LYS A 34 10.56 10.66 -6.78
N ASP A 35 11.09 10.79 -8.00
CA ASP A 35 10.30 11.09 -9.21
C ASP A 35 9.06 10.20 -9.32
N GLY A 36 7.91 10.82 -9.59
CA GLY A 36 6.61 10.15 -9.68
C GLY A 36 5.78 10.18 -8.38
N PHE A 37 6.29 10.79 -7.31
CA PHE A 37 5.56 11.05 -6.07
C PHE A 37 5.61 12.53 -5.71
N GLU A 38 4.49 13.08 -5.25
CA GLU A 38 4.35 14.49 -4.88
C GLU A 38 3.68 14.62 -3.52
N CYS A 39 4.31 15.34 -2.60
CA CYS A 39 3.79 15.77 -1.32
C CYS A 39 4.71 16.85 -0.74
N GLU A 40 4.16 17.79 0.02
CA GLU A 40 4.98 18.79 0.72
C GLU A 40 5.84 18.13 1.80
N PRO A 41 7.12 18.52 1.96
CA PRO A 41 7.95 18.01 3.05
C PRO A 41 7.33 18.32 4.41
N GLY A 42 7.34 17.35 5.32
CA GLY A 42 6.72 17.49 6.64
C GLY A 42 5.91 16.26 7.04
N ASN A 43 5.02 16.45 8.01
CA ASN A 43 4.23 15.35 8.54
C ASN A 43 3.15 14.92 7.54
N ALA A 44 3.05 13.61 7.30
CA ALA A 44 2.01 13.08 6.42
C ALA A 44 1.65 11.64 6.78
N TRP A 45 0.43 11.27 6.40
CA TRP A 45 0.03 9.88 6.28
C TRP A 45 0.39 9.36 4.89
N MET A 46 1.16 8.29 4.83
CA MET A 46 1.33 7.49 3.61
C MET A 46 0.28 6.40 3.60
N SER A 47 -0.39 6.20 2.47
CA SER A 47 -1.30 5.09 2.24
C SER A 47 -0.78 4.20 1.12
N MET A 48 -1.00 2.89 1.22
CA MET A 48 -0.64 1.91 0.19
C MET A 48 -1.62 0.73 0.24
N LYS A 49 -1.95 0.18 -0.93
CA LYS A 49 -2.67 -1.10 -1.03
C LYS A 49 -1.69 -2.23 -1.27
N THR A 50 -1.92 -3.38 -0.68
CA THR A 50 -1.01 -4.53 -0.79
C THR A 50 -1.76 -5.81 -1.07
N TRP A 51 -1.12 -6.69 -1.84
CA TRP A 51 -1.37 -8.12 -1.80
C TRP A 51 -0.25 -8.76 -0.99
N ALA A 52 -0.58 -9.42 0.12
CA ALA A 52 0.38 -10.00 1.06
C ALA A 52 -0.15 -11.28 1.71
N ASN A 53 0.74 -12.11 2.22
CA ASN A 53 0.42 -13.30 3.03
C ASN A 53 -0.16 -12.92 4.40
N SER A 54 0.24 -11.76 4.94
CA SER A 54 -0.19 -11.30 6.26
C SER A 54 -0.24 -9.78 6.39
N ALA A 55 -0.88 -9.31 7.47
CA ALA A 55 -0.86 -7.90 7.85
C ALA A 55 0.58 -7.46 8.19
N ASP A 56 1.37 -8.31 8.86
CA ASP A 56 2.76 -8.00 9.20
C ASP A 56 3.63 -7.80 7.96
N GLU A 57 3.49 -8.66 6.95
CA GLU A 57 4.20 -8.49 5.67
C GLU A 57 3.76 -7.19 4.96
N SER A 58 2.50 -6.79 5.11
CA SER A 58 2.00 -5.51 4.59
C SER A 58 2.60 -4.31 5.33
N ALA A 59 2.82 -4.43 6.64
CA ALA A 59 3.50 -3.43 7.48
C ALA A 59 4.97 -3.28 7.08
N ASP A 60 5.65 -4.40 6.82
CA ASP A 60 7.04 -4.41 6.36
C ASP A 60 7.15 -3.78 4.97
N MET A 61 6.21 -4.08 4.07
CA MET A 61 6.15 -3.47 2.74
C MET A 61 6.03 -1.94 2.80
N ILE A 62 5.11 -1.37 3.58
CA ILE A 62 4.93 0.09 3.61
C ILE A 62 6.16 0.80 4.17
N GLN A 63 6.84 0.20 5.16
CA GLN A 63 8.08 0.74 5.71
C GLN A 63 9.23 0.68 4.71
N TYR A 64 9.39 -0.45 4.03
CA TYR A 64 10.42 -0.62 3.00
C TYR A 64 10.19 0.34 1.83
N VAL A 65 8.98 0.36 1.28
CA VAL A 65 8.62 1.23 0.15
C VAL A 65 8.72 2.70 0.54
N GLY A 66 8.20 3.09 1.71
CA GLY A 66 8.29 4.46 2.23
C GLY A 66 9.73 4.96 2.26
N ARG A 67 10.64 4.19 2.87
CA ARG A 67 12.08 4.53 2.91
C ARG A 67 12.68 4.66 1.51
N GLN A 68 12.27 3.80 0.58
CA GLN A 68 12.75 3.86 -0.79
C GLN A 68 12.27 5.10 -1.53
N ILE A 69 11.15 5.71 -1.17
CA ILE A 69 10.57 6.86 -1.89
C ILE A 69 10.72 8.18 -1.14
N GLY A 70 11.49 8.24 -0.05
CA GLY A 70 11.74 9.48 0.70
C GLY A 70 10.76 9.75 1.84
N PHE A 71 10.10 8.70 2.36
CA PHE A 71 9.19 8.77 3.49
C PHE A 71 9.72 7.96 4.69
N GLU A 72 9.73 8.57 5.87
CA GLU A 72 10.16 7.93 7.11
C GLU A 72 8.97 7.67 8.05
N CYS A 73 8.65 6.39 8.30
CA CYS A 73 7.57 6.01 9.21
C CYS A 73 7.93 6.33 10.68
N LYS A 74 7.02 6.98 11.41
CA LYS A 74 7.14 7.29 12.84
C LYS A 74 6.74 6.14 13.79
N GLY A 75 6.34 5.00 13.23
CA GLY A 75 6.01 3.78 13.97
C GLY A 75 4.51 3.49 14.13
N LYS A 76 3.62 4.45 13.85
CA LYS A 76 2.18 4.16 13.80
C LYS A 76 1.80 3.64 12.41
N ILE A 77 1.32 2.40 12.36
CA ILE A 77 0.81 1.75 11.15
C ILE A 77 -0.58 1.20 11.44
N GLU A 78 -1.54 1.50 10.56
CA GLU A 78 -2.90 0.98 10.61
C GLU A 78 -3.16 0.10 9.37
N ILE A 79 -3.75 -1.08 9.57
CA ILE A 79 -3.91 -2.10 8.53
C ILE A 79 -5.34 -2.60 8.51
N TYR A 80 -5.94 -2.61 7.33
CA TYR A 80 -7.32 -3.04 7.11
C TYR A 80 -7.38 -4.05 5.96
N GLU A 81 -8.01 -5.21 6.17
CA GLU A 81 -8.41 -6.07 5.05
C GLU A 81 -9.47 -5.34 4.22
N THR A 82 -9.23 -5.16 2.93
CA THR A 82 -10.07 -4.33 2.05
C THR A 82 -10.26 -4.97 0.69
N GLU A 83 -11.30 -4.55 -0.04
CA GLU A 83 -11.53 -5.02 -1.41
C GLU A 83 -10.45 -4.51 -2.38
N PRO A 84 -9.86 -5.38 -3.21
CA PRO A 84 -8.80 -5.00 -4.12
C PRO A 84 -9.31 -4.18 -5.31
N THR A 85 -8.48 -3.25 -5.77
CA THR A 85 -8.70 -2.50 -7.02
C THR A 85 -7.85 -3.02 -8.18
N GLU A 86 -6.78 -3.77 -7.89
CA GLU A 86 -5.95 -4.48 -8.87
C GLU A 86 -5.89 -5.98 -8.57
N PRO A 87 -5.75 -6.86 -9.58
CA PRO A 87 -5.71 -8.31 -9.40
C PRO A 87 -4.44 -8.78 -8.68
N PRO A 88 -4.47 -9.90 -7.94
CA PRO A 88 -3.26 -10.49 -7.38
C PRO A 88 -2.28 -10.90 -8.50
N LYS A 89 -0.99 -10.95 -8.15
CA LYS A 89 0.10 -11.43 -9.01
C LYS A 89 0.70 -12.70 -8.41
N ASP A 90 1.78 -13.20 -9.01
CA ASP A 90 2.51 -14.37 -8.52
C ASP A 90 3.32 -14.08 -7.25
N GLU A 91 3.58 -12.80 -6.94
CA GLU A 91 4.35 -12.36 -5.76
C GLU A 91 3.59 -11.28 -4.98
N PRO A 92 3.85 -11.14 -3.65
CA PRO A 92 3.36 -10.02 -2.86
C PRO A 92 3.79 -8.68 -3.46
N TYR A 93 2.90 -7.69 -3.47
CA TYR A 93 3.24 -6.38 -4.01
C TYR A 93 2.36 -5.27 -3.44
N GLY A 94 2.93 -4.05 -3.42
CA GLY A 94 2.25 -2.81 -3.06
C GLY A 94 1.89 -1.98 -4.29
N TYR A 95 0.79 -1.22 -4.22
CA TYR A 95 0.33 -0.31 -5.26
C TYR A 95 -0.56 0.81 -4.69
N GLY A 96 -0.88 1.81 -5.53
CA GLY A 96 -1.80 2.89 -5.15
C GLY A 96 -1.30 3.76 -4.00
N ILE A 97 0.00 4.08 -4.00
CA ILE A 97 0.63 4.90 -2.97
C ILE A 97 0.10 6.34 -3.05
N ASN A 98 -0.31 6.91 -1.92
CA ASN A 98 -0.70 8.32 -1.81
C ASN A 98 -0.22 8.91 -0.48
N PHE A 99 -0.08 10.23 -0.44
CA PHE A 99 0.30 10.98 0.76
C PHE A 99 -0.79 11.99 1.12
N THR A 100 -1.05 12.13 2.42
CA THR A 100 -1.96 13.12 2.99
C THR A 100 -1.21 13.94 4.04
N PRO A 101 -0.74 15.16 3.72
CA PRO A 101 -0.03 15.99 4.67
C PRO A 101 -0.95 16.46 5.81
N TYR A 102 -0.37 16.74 6.97
CA TYR A 102 -1.07 17.31 8.11
C TYR A 102 -0.16 18.21 8.94
N ASP A 103 -0.73 19.21 9.59
CA ASP A 103 0.02 20.09 10.50
C ASP A 103 0.24 19.40 11.86
N ALA A 104 1.41 19.61 12.46
CA ALA A 104 1.57 19.31 13.88
C ALA A 104 0.76 20.34 14.68
N GLU A 105 -0.20 19.87 15.49
CA GLU A 105 -0.87 20.70 16.50
C GLU A 105 0.11 21.26 17.55
#